data_AF-A0A7Z9J2Q3-F1
#
_entry.id   AF-A0A7Z9J2Q3-F1
#
_cell.length_a   1.000
_cell.length_b   1.000
_cell.length_c   1.000
_cell.angle_alpha   90.00
_cell.angle_beta   90.00
_cell.angle_gamma   90.00
#
_symmetry.space_group_name_H-M   'P 1'
#
loop_
_entity.id
_entity.type
_entity.pdbx_description
1 polymer ?
#
loop_
_entity_poly.entity_id
_entity_poly.type
_entity_poly.pdbx_seq_one_letter_code
_entity_poly.pdbx_strand_id
1 'polypeptide(L)' 'WVKNERDGSVSAHVEGNKVRIEQLAEELKSGPANARVENVDVKWGGFMNQFREFDIRH' A
#
# COMPACT_ATOMS: atom_id res chain seq x y z
N TRP A 1 5.19 3.84 3.42
CA TRP A 1 4.35 4.12 4.60
C TRP A 1 2.94 3.62 4.33
N VAL A 2 2.16 3.41 5.38
CA VAL A 2 0.73 3.10 5.33
C VAL A 2 -0.03 3.99 6.32
N LYS A 3 -1.26 4.37 6.00
CA LYS A 3 -2.09 5.26 6.82
C LYS A 3 -3.56 4.87 6.72
N ASN A 4 -4.24 4.86 7.87
CA ASN A 4 -5.70 4.75 7.91
C ASN A 4 -6.32 6.13 7.65
N GLU A 5 -7.22 6.20 6.68
CA GLU A 5 -7.96 7.42 6.39
C GLU A 5 -9.25 7.50 7.22
N ARG A 6 -9.75 8.73 7.37
CA ARG A 6 -10.95 8.98 8.18
C ARG A 6 -12.23 8.39 7.59
N ASP A 7 -12.23 8.14 6.29
CA ASP A 7 -13.35 7.52 5.56
C ASP A 7 -13.35 5.98 5.65
N GLY A 8 -12.37 5.39 6.37
CA GLY A 8 -12.22 3.95 6.52
C GLY A 8 -11.34 3.29 5.45
N SER A 9 -10.84 4.06 4.47
CA SER A 9 -9.86 3.55 3.50
C SER A 9 -8.45 3.48 4.10
N VAL A 10 -7.54 2.77 3.40
CA VAL A 10 -6.13 2.69 3.74
C VAL A 10 -5.30 3.19 2.57
N SER A 11 -4.44 4.17 2.82
CA SER A 11 -3.49 4.70 1.84
C SER A 11 -2.10 4.14 2.09
N ALA A 12 -1.40 3.71 1.04
CA ALA A 12 -0.02 3.27 1.11
C ALA A 12 0.84 3.91 0.02
N HIS A 13 2.04 4.36 0.39
CA HIS A 13 3.08 4.75 -0.56
C HIS A 13 4.25 3.79 -0.43
N VAL A 14 4.58 3.13 -1.54
CA VAL A 14 5.60 2.08 -1.60
C VAL A 14 6.54 2.39 -2.76
N GLU A 15 7.84 2.34 -2.48
CA GLU A 15 8.90 2.50 -3.48
C GLU A 15 9.80 1.27 -3.43
N GLY A 16 10.27 0.78 -4.59
CA GLY A 16 11.12 -0.41 -4.64
C GLY A 16 10.99 -1.21 -5.93
N ASN A 17 11.38 -2.49 -5.87
CA ASN A 17 11.31 -3.39 -7.00
C ASN A 17 9.85 -3.59 -7.46
N LYS A 18 9.58 -3.30 -8.73
CA LYS A 18 8.23 -3.35 -9.30
C LYS A 18 7.52 -4.69 -9.09
N VAL A 19 8.21 -5.81 -9.32
CA VAL A 19 7.62 -7.16 -9.17
C VAL A 19 7.19 -7.41 -7.72
N ARG A 20 7.98 -6.97 -6.74
CA ARG A 20 7.60 -7.06 -5.33
C ARG A 20 6.41 -6.17 -4.98
N ILE A 21 6.31 -4.99 -5.58
CA ILE A 21 5.18 -4.08 -5.37
C ILE A 21 3.90 -4.66 -6.01
N GLU A 22 4.00 -5.25 -7.20
CA GLU A 22 2.87 -5.94 -7.84
C GLU A 22 2.39 -7.13 -6.99
N GLN A 23 3.32 -7.92 -6.45
CA GLN A 23 2.98 -9.00 -5.53
C GLN A 23 2.28 -8.50 -4.26
N LEU A 24 2.80 -7.43 -3.64
CA LEU A 24 2.15 -6.78 -2.50
C LEU A 24 0.72 -6.32 -2.86
N ALA A 25 0.52 -5.73 -4.04
CA ALA A 25 -0.80 -5.28 -4.47
C ALA A 25 -1.80 -6.45 -4.61
N GLU A 26 -1.35 -7.61 -5.09
CA GLU A 26 -2.18 -8.83 -5.12
C GLU A 26 -2.52 -9.34 -3.72
N GLU A 27 -1.55 -9.36 -2.80
CA GLU A 27 -1.78 -9.76 -1.40
C GLU A 27 -2.80 -8.83 -0.71
N LEU A 28 -2.72 -7.53 -1.00
CA LEU A 28 -3.66 -6.54 -0.47
C LEU A 28 -5.10 -6.74 -0.93
N LYS A 29 -5.35 -7.41 -2.07
CA LYS A 29 -6.73 -7.74 -2.49
C LYS A 29 -7.38 -8.78 -1.58
N SER A 30 -6.59 -9.68 -1.00
CA SER A 30 -7.09 -10.63 0.00
C SER A 30 -7.22 -9.97 1.37
N GLY A 31 -6.26 -9.09 1.70
CA GLY A 31 -6.19 -8.42 2.99
C GLY A 31 -5.86 -9.38 4.15
N PRO A 32 -5.71 -8.84 5.37
CA PRO A 32 -5.53 -9.66 6.57
C PRO A 32 -6.82 -10.44 6.90
N ALA A 33 -6.71 -11.50 7.72
CA ALA A 33 -7.78 -12.47 7.97
C ALA A 33 -9.14 -11.88 8.40
N ASN A 34 -9.15 -10.71 9.05
CA ASN A 34 -10.36 -10.04 9.53
C ASN A 34 -10.80 -8.84 8.66
N ALA A 35 -10.17 -8.63 7.51
CA ALA A 35 -10.53 -7.57 6.58
C ALA A 35 -11.34 -8.11 5.41
N ARG A 36 -12.27 -7.30 4.92
CA ARG A 36 -12.91 -7.48 3.62
C ARG A 36 -12.49 -6.31 2.75
N VAL A 37 -11.66 -6.60 1.74
CA VAL A 37 -11.17 -5.57 0.82
C VAL A 37 -12.13 -5.48 -0.36
N GLU A 38 -12.75 -4.32 -0.54
CA GLU A 38 -13.70 -4.09 -1.64
C GLU A 38 -12.98 -3.77 -2.96
N ASN A 39 -11.89 -3.03 -2.89
CA ASN A 39 -11.10 -2.62 -4.05
C ASN A 39 -9.65 -2.28 -3.66
N VAL A 40 -8.73 -2.43 -4.61
CA VAL A 40 -7.34 -1.96 -4.51
C VAL A 40 -7.05 -1.12 -5.74
N ASP A 41 -6.81 0.18 -5.56
CA ASP A 41 -6.42 1.11 -6.63
C ASP A 41 -4.92 1.38 -6.58
N VAL A 42 -4.21 1.16 -7.69
CA VAL A 42 -2.76 1.32 -7.78
C VAL A 42 -2.41 2.41 -8.78
N LYS A 43 -1.72 3.45 -8.28
CA LYS A 43 -1.19 4.54 -9.10
C LYS A 43 0.33 4.47 -9.14
N TRP A 44 0.88 4.27 -10.34
CA TRP A 44 2.33 4.21 -10.54
C TRP A 44 2.93 5.61 -10.70
N GLY A 45 4.08 5.83 -10.07
CA GLY A 45 4.87 7.04 -10.17
C GLY A 45 6.36 6.71 -10.36
N GLY A 46 7.18 7.75 -10.54
CA GLY A 46 8.63 7.60 -10.56
C GLY A 46 9.18 7.23 -9.18
N PHE A 47 10.34 6.56 -9.16
CA PHE A 47 11.08 6.32 -7.92
C PHE A 47 11.68 7.65 -7.43
N MET A 48 11.28 8.13 -6.25
CA MET A 48 11.73 9.41 -5.72
C MET A 48 12.74 9.28 -4.57
N ASN A 49 13.00 8.06 -4.09
CA ASN A 49 13.91 7.78 -2.99
C ASN A 49 13.56 8.60 -1.72
N GLN A 50 12.27 8.81 -1.48
CA GLN A 50 11.78 9.70 -0.43
C GLN A 50 11.68 9.02 0.94
N PHE A 51 11.76 7.69 0.98
CA PHE A 51 11.56 6.91 2.18
C PHE A 51 12.77 6.02 2.46
N ARG A 52 13.31 6.12 3.67
CA ARG A 52 14.39 5.24 4.15
C ARG A 52 13.85 3.96 4.78
N GLU A 53 12.60 3.99 5.21
CA GLU A 53 11.92 2.93 5.94
C GLU A 53 10.41 2.94 5.63
N PHE A 54 9.74 1.85 6.02
CA PHE A 54 8.31 1.67 5.84
C PHE A 54 7.61 1.68 7.20
N ASP A 55 6.82 2.73 7.46
CA ASP A 55 6.11 2.88 8.74
C ASP A 55 4.60 3.08 8.58
N ILE A 56 3.88 2.80 9.67
CA ILE A 56 2.49 3.19 9.86
C ILE A 56 2.46 4.66 10.30
N ARG A 57 1.69 5.50 9.61
CA ARG A 57 1.49 6.92 9.95
C ARG A 57 0.07 7.14 10.50
N HIS A 58 -0.07 8.09 11.41
CA HIS A 58 -1.32 8.46 12.10
C HIS A 58 -2.00 9.67 11.45
#